data_AF-A0A9P7U215-F1
#
_entry.id   AF-A0A9P7U215-F1
#
_cell.length_a   1.000
_cell.length_b   1.000
_cell.length_c   1.000
_cell.angle_alpha   90.00
_cell.angle_beta   90.00
_cell.angle_gamma   90.00
#
_symmetry.space_group_name_H-M   'P 1'
#
loop_
_entity.id
_entity.type
_entity.pdbx_description
1 polymer ?
#
loop_
_entity_poly.entity_id
_entity_poly.type
_entity_poly.pdbx_seq_one_letter_code
_entity_poly.pdbx_strand_id
1 'polypeptide(L)'
;MFAVSARRLTQAGKDSIVASVASKPALTVFDNPYTARKAWPPAVDHLNPAQQLRFEKKYKRRVYLACHSPKWQKATKIGQLVSITGVLIYALFFSGEIPWWGQMGTRPEDPRRKPRTMYGILENGEPQDVPDFLKAEADLDIKAN
;
A
#
# COMPACT_ATOMS: atom_id res chain seq x y z
N MET A 1 -22.31 -5.92 -25.34
CA MET A 1 -22.17 -5.88 -23.87
C MET A 1 -21.80 -7.22 -23.22
N PHE A 2 -22.13 -8.40 -23.79
CA PHE A 2 -21.86 -9.70 -23.15
C PHE A 2 -20.47 -10.33 -23.42
N ALA A 3 -19.70 -9.85 -24.40
CA ALA A 3 -18.39 -10.43 -24.75
C ALA A 3 -17.31 -10.22 -23.67
N VAL A 4 -17.46 -9.21 -22.81
CA VAL A 4 -16.52 -8.91 -21.71
C VAL A 4 -16.70 -9.91 -20.56
N SER A 5 -17.93 -10.31 -20.26
CA SER A 5 -18.22 -11.29 -19.21
C SER A 5 -17.66 -12.68 -19.52
N ALA A 6 -17.72 -13.09 -20.80
CA ALA A 6 -17.12 -14.36 -21.25
C ALA A 6 -15.58 -14.38 -21.11
N ARG A 7 -14.90 -13.23 -21.32
CA ARG A 7 -13.45 -13.13 -21.08
C ARG A 7 -13.08 -13.25 -19.60
N ARG A 8 -13.90 -12.73 -18.69
CA ARG A 8 -13.60 -12.81 -17.25
C ARG A 8 -13.78 -14.22 -16.69
N LEU A 9 -14.78 -14.96 -17.15
CA LEU A 9 -14.97 -16.37 -16.76
C LEU A 9 -13.85 -17.27 -17.29
N THR A 10 -13.35 -17.01 -18.50
CA THR A 10 -12.18 -17.75 -19.05
C THR A 10 -10.85 -17.36 -18.42
N GLN A 11 -10.74 -16.16 -17.81
CA GLN A 11 -9.58 -15.76 -16.99
C GLN A 11 -9.59 -16.41 -15.62
N ALA A 12 -10.75 -16.50 -14.94
CA ALA A 12 -10.84 -17.14 -13.63
C ALA A 12 -10.36 -18.60 -13.61
N GLY A 13 -10.63 -19.36 -14.67
CA GLY A 13 -10.11 -20.73 -14.84
C GLY A 13 -8.62 -20.80 -15.15
N LYS A 14 -8.03 -19.77 -15.77
CA LYS A 14 -6.58 -19.70 -15.94
C LYS A 14 -5.91 -19.37 -14.61
N ASP A 15 -6.43 -18.39 -13.87
CA ASP A 15 -5.85 -17.92 -12.62
C ASP A 15 -5.83 -19.03 -11.53
N SER A 16 -6.83 -19.92 -11.49
CA SER A 16 -6.83 -21.09 -10.60
C SER A 16 -5.83 -22.17 -11.01
N ILE A 17 -5.61 -22.37 -12.31
CA ILE A 17 -4.55 -23.25 -12.82
C ILE A 17 -3.18 -22.65 -12.51
N VAL A 18 -3.00 -21.33 -12.68
CA VAL A 18 -1.72 -20.68 -12.33
C VAL A 18 -1.49 -20.72 -10.82
N ALA A 19 -2.53 -20.56 -10.00
CA ALA A 19 -2.46 -20.68 -8.55
C ALA A 19 -2.13 -22.10 -8.07
N SER A 20 -2.69 -23.13 -8.71
CA SER A 20 -2.37 -24.54 -8.39
C SER A 20 -1.03 -25.01 -8.95
N VAL A 21 -0.53 -24.39 -10.03
CA VAL A 21 0.85 -24.57 -10.50
C VAL A 21 1.83 -23.82 -9.60
N ALA A 22 1.43 -22.66 -9.05
CA ALA A 22 2.22 -21.90 -8.09
C ALA A 22 2.24 -22.53 -6.68
N SER A 23 1.26 -23.37 -6.33
CA SER A 23 1.24 -24.11 -5.06
C SER A 23 2.12 -25.36 -5.06
N LYS A 24 2.62 -25.80 -6.23
CA LYS A 24 3.64 -26.84 -6.28
C LYS A 24 4.94 -26.27 -5.69
N PRO A 25 5.56 -26.93 -4.70
CA PRO A 25 6.84 -26.49 -4.19
C PRO A 25 7.83 -26.40 -5.35
N ALA A 26 8.59 -25.31 -5.41
CA ALA A 26 9.68 -25.18 -6.37
C ALA A 26 10.58 -26.40 -6.21
N LEU A 27 10.77 -27.16 -7.28
CA LEU A 27 11.58 -28.38 -7.26
C LEU A 27 12.99 -28.00 -6.79
N THR A 28 13.34 -28.45 -5.59
CA THR A 28 14.68 -28.26 -5.04
C THR A 28 15.65 -29.21 -5.76
N VAL A 29 16.96 -29.00 -5.62
CA VAL A 29 17.97 -29.91 -6.21
C VAL A 29 17.79 -31.35 -5.70
N PHE A 30 17.26 -31.52 -4.49
CA PHE A 30 17.05 -32.81 -3.84
C PHE A 30 15.69 -33.43 -4.15
N ASP A 31 14.65 -32.62 -4.41
CA ASP A 31 13.28 -33.08 -4.65
C ASP A 31 12.90 -33.17 -6.14
N ASN A 32 13.85 -32.98 -7.06
CA ASN A 32 13.57 -32.93 -8.49
C ASN A 32 13.45 -34.34 -9.11
N PRO A 33 12.26 -34.76 -9.59
CA PRO A 33 12.07 -36.06 -10.25
C PRO A 33 12.71 -36.13 -11.65
N TYR A 34 13.14 -34.99 -12.21
CA TYR A 34 13.78 -34.91 -13.52
C TYR A 34 15.29 -34.71 -13.40
N THR A 35 16.04 -35.81 -13.47
CA THR A 35 17.52 -35.74 -13.42
C THR A 35 18.08 -35.17 -14.73
N ALA A 36 19.00 -34.21 -14.61
CA ALA A 36 19.69 -33.67 -15.78
C ALA A 36 20.54 -34.76 -16.46
N ARG A 37 20.28 -35.05 -17.73
CA ARG A 37 21.06 -36.04 -18.52
C ARG A 37 22.55 -35.71 -18.65
N LYS A 38 22.90 -34.44 -18.46
CA LYS A 38 24.28 -33.95 -18.50
C LYS A 38 24.55 -33.20 -17.20
N ALA A 39 25.62 -33.59 -16.50
CA ALA A 39 26.09 -32.87 -15.33
C ALA A 39 26.40 -31.42 -15.70
N TRP A 40 25.74 -30.51 -15.01
CA TRP A 40 26.00 -29.07 -15.02
C TRP A 40 26.50 -28.74 -13.61
N PRO A 41 27.51 -27.89 -13.40
CA PRO A 41 28.23 -27.04 -14.35
C PRO A 41 29.37 -27.77 -15.08
N PRO A 42 29.67 -27.38 -16.34
CA PRO A 42 30.90 -27.80 -16.98
C PRO A 42 32.09 -27.16 -16.25
N ALA A 43 33.15 -27.93 -15.99
CA ALA A 43 34.39 -27.39 -15.45
C ALA A 43 35.07 -26.50 -16.49
N VAL A 44 34.86 -25.19 -16.39
CA VAL A 44 35.34 -24.18 -17.35
C VAL A 44 36.86 -24.13 -17.45
N ASP A 45 37.56 -24.54 -16.39
CA ASP A 45 39.03 -24.48 -16.29
C ASP A 45 39.74 -25.54 -17.17
N HIS A 46 39.04 -26.62 -17.53
CA HIS A 46 39.59 -27.70 -18.37
C HIS A 46 39.17 -27.57 -19.85
N LEU A 47 38.43 -26.52 -20.21
CA LEU A 47 37.92 -26.34 -21.56
C LEU A 47 38.91 -25.56 -22.44
N ASN A 48 38.91 -25.89 -23.73
CA ASN A 48 39.62 -25.09 -24.72
C ASN A 48 39.08 -23.63 -24.71
N PRO A 49 39.93 -22.59 -24.78
CA PRO A 49 39.50 -21.18 -24.80
C PRO A 49 38.44 -20.89 -25.88
N ALA A 50 38.50 -21.54 -27.04
CA ALA A 50 37.48 -21.37 -28.08
C ALA A 50 36.10 -21.89 -27.62
N GLN A 51 36.06 -22.97 -26.83
CA GLN A 51 34.83 -23.52 -26.26
C GLN A 51 34.31 -22.63 -25.14
N GLN A 52 35.19 -22.12 -24.28
CA GLN A 52 34.85 -21.16 -23.21
C GLN A 52 34.13 -19.93 -23.78
N LEU A 53 34.68 -19.30 -24.81
CA LEU A 53 34.06 -18.14 -25.47
C LEU A 53 32.67 -18.45 -26.05
N ARG A 54 32.45 -19.66 -26.57
CA ARG A 54 31.12 -20.08 -27.06
C ARG A 54 30.11 -20.21 -25.92
N PHE A 55 30.53 -20.74 -24.79
CA PHE A 55 29.66 -20.82 -23.60
C PHE A 55 29.35 -19.45 -23.04
N GLU A 56 30.33 -18.56 -22.94
CA GLU A 56 30.11 -17.18 -22.50
C GLU A 56 29.12 -16.44 -23.39
N LYS A 57 29.29 -16.51 -24.72
CA LYS A 57 28.35 -15.90 -25.68
C LYS A 57 26.94 -16.48 -25.52
N LYS A 58 26.83 -17.81 -25.37
CA LYS A 58 25.54 -18.50 -25.18
C LYS A 58 24.87 -18.09 -23.86
N TYR A 59 25.65 -17.97 -22.78
CA TYR A 59 25.17 -17.55 -21.47
C TYR A 59 24.67 -16.10 -21.51
N LYS A 60 25.48 -15.16 -22.00
CA LYS A 60 25.09 -13.75 -22.13
C LYS A 60 23.79 -13.58 -22.93
N ARG A 61 23.64 -14.33 -24.03
CA ARG A 61 22.41 -14.32 -24.83
C ARG A 61 21.20 -14.82 -24.05
N ARG A 62 21.34 -15.91 -23.28
CA ARG A 62 20.24 -16.47 -22.48
C ARG A 62 19.84 -15.54 -21.34
N VAL A 63 20.81 -14.94 -20.65
CA VAL A 63 20.53 -13.94 -19.61
C VAL A 63 19.85 -12.72 -20.21
N TYR A 64 20.34 -12.22 -21.35
CA TYR A 64 19.69 -11.11 -22.04
C TYR A 64 18.22 -11.42 -22.38
N LEU A 65 17.93 -12.62 -22.92
CA LEU A 65 16.57 -13.04 -23.24
C LEU A 65 15.70 -13.27 -22.00
N ALA A 66 16.24 -13.89 -20.94
CA ALA A 66 15.51 -14.11 -19.69
C ALA A 66 15.18 -12.80 -18.98
N CYS A 67 16.09 -11.82 -19.03
CA CYS A 67 15.91 -10.48 -18.49
C CYS A 67 15.20 -9.53 -19.47
N HIS A 68 14.87 -9.96 -20.68
CA HIS A 68 14.14 -9.15 -21.66
C HIS A 68 12.66 -9.08 -21.28
N SER A 69 12.35 -8.30 -20.23
CA SER A 69 10.97 -7.96 -19.89
C SER A 69 10.35 -7.08 -20.99
N PRO A 70 9.04 -7.22 -21.31
CA PRO A 70 8.37 -6.32 -22.24
C PRO A 70 8.49 -4.88 -21.75
N LYS A 71 9.01 -3.99 -22.62
CA LYS A 71 9.39 -2.60 -22.29
C LYS A 71 8.26 -1.84 -21.60
N TRP A 72 7.01 -2.07 -22.01
CA TRP A 72 5.82 -1.46 -21.42
C TRP A 72 5.61 -1.84 -19.95
N GLN A 73 5.74 -3.12 -19.59
CA GLN A 73 5.55 -3.58 -18.21
C GLN A 73 6.63 -3.05 -17.27
N LYS A 74 7.86 -2.86 -17.77
CA LYS A 74 8.93 -2.21 -17.00
C LYS A 74 8.62 -0.73 -16.77
N ALA A 75 8.14 -0.04 -17.81
CA ALA A 75 7.78 1.37 -17.73
C ALA A 75 6.64 1.62 -16.74
N THR A 76 5.57 0.81 -16.76
CA THR A 76 4.45 0.97 -15.83
C THR A 76 4.86 0.74 -14.38
N LYS A 77 5.71 -0.27 -14.10
CA LYS A 77 6.23 -0.52 -12.75
C LYS A 77 7.12 0.62 -12.24
N ILE A 78 7.98 1.17 -13.10
CA ILE A 78 8.79 2.35 -12.74
C ILE A 78 7.87 3.56 -12.51
N GLY A 79 6.88 3.78 -13.38
CA GLY A 79 5.90 4.85 -13.21
C GLY A 79 5.14 4.76 -11.89
N GLN A 80 4.70 3.56 -11.50
CA GLN A 80 4.06 3.32 -10.20
C GLN A 80 4.99 3.64 -9.02
N LEU A 81 6.25 3.20 -9.06
CA LEU A 81 7.23 3.51 -8.01
C LEU A 81 7.52 5.01 -7.93
N VAL A 82 7.66 5.67 -9.08
CA VAL A 82 7.87 7.13 -9.15
C VAL A 82 6.65 7.87 -8.62
N SER A 83 5.43 7.46 -8.97
CA SER A 83 4.21 8.11 -8.47
C SER A 83 4.05 7.95 -6.97
N ILE A 84 4.29 6.75 -6.42
CA ILE A 84 4.23 6.52 -4.97
C ILE A 84 5.28 7.37 -4.26
N THR A 85 6.52 7.37 -4.77
CA THR A 85 7.61 8.16 -4.18
C THR A 85 7.33 9.65 -4.25
N GLY A 86 6.78 10.13 -5.37
CA GLY A 86 6.38 11.53 -5.54
C GLY A 86 5.29 11.96 -4.56
N VAL A 87 4.28 11.10 -4.32
CA VAL A 87 3.25 11.35 -3.31
C VAL A 87 3.85 11.38 -1.90
N LEU A 88 4.78 10.48 -1.58
CA LEU A 88 5.47 10.47 -0.28
C LEU A 88 6.31 11.73 -0.06
N ILE A 89 7.05 12.17 -1.09
CA ILE A 89 7.84 13.40 -1.02
C ILE A 89 6.92 14.62 -0.89
N TYR A 90 5.83 14.67 -1.64
CA TYR A 90 4.85 15.76 -1.54
C TYR A 90 4.22 15.82 -0.15
N ALA A 91 3.75 14.68 0.36
CA ALA A 91 3.19 14.58 1.70
C ALA A 91 4.21 15.05 2.76
N LEU A 92 5.47 14.63 2.64
CA LEU A 92 6.55 15.05 3.53
C LEU A 92 6.79 16.56 3.47
N PHE A 93 6.96 17.09 2.27
CA PHE A 93 7.50 18.44 2.09
C PHE A 93 6.43 19.53 2.16
N PHE A 94 5.20 19.23 1.73
CA PHE A 94 4.11 20.20 1.62
C PHE A 94 2.93 19.92 2.55
N SER A 95 2.70 18.66 2.95
CA SER A 95 1.66 18.29 3.92
C SER A 95 2.28 18.01 5.28
N GLY A 96 3.15 18.92 5.76
CA GLY A 96 4.08 18.81 6.90
C GLY A 96 3.53 18.44 8.29
N GLU A 97 2.38 17.78 8.36
CA GLU A 97 1.76 17.18 9.54
C GLU A 97 2.11 15.68 9.68
N ILE A 98 3.20 15.20 9.08
CA ILE A 98 3.54 13.79 9.24
C ILE A 98 4.05 13.55 10.66
N PRO A 99 3.39 12.69 11.46
CA PRO A 99 3.64 12.55 12.90
C PRO A 99 5.02 11.99 13.29
N TRP A 100 5.94 11.77 12.34
CA TRP A 100 7.26 11.22 12.65
C TRP A 100 8.27 12.27 13.15
N TRP A 101 8.08 13.56 12.87
CA TRP A 101 8.76 14.60 13.65
C TRP A 101 7.96 14.74 14.94
N GLY A 102 8.43 14.09 16.00
CA GLY A 102 7.79 14.09 17.31
C GLY A 102 7.41 15.49 17.79
N GLN A 103 6.16 15.87 17.52
CA GLN A 103 5.36 16.91 18.14
C GLN A 103 4.02 16.19 18.40
N MET A 104 3.91 15.40 19.47
CA MET A 104 3.67 15.82 20.86
C MET A 104 2.50 16.79 20.91
N GLY A 105 1.40 16.32 21.49
CA GLY A 105 0.08 16.87 21.27
C GLY A 105 -0.06 18.33 21.63
N THR A 106 -0.88 19.01 20.85
CA THR A 106 -1.85 19.94 21.41
C THR A 106 -3.24 19.55 20.90
N ARG A 107 -3.94 18.80 21.74
CA ARG A 107 -5.41 18.87 21.81
C ARG A 107 -5.67 19.33 23.26
N PRO A 108 -6.39 20.43 23.54
CA PRO A 108 -7.63 20.83 22.88
C PRO A 108 -7.81 22.36 22.62
N GLU A 109 -8.90 22.65 21.90
CA GLU A 109 -9.75 23.85 21.95
C GLU A 109 -9.32 25.21 21.40
N ASP A 110 -10.00 25.57 20.30
CA ASP A 110 -10.47 26.94 20.09
C ASP A 110 -12.01 26.94 20.28
N PRO A 111 -12.54 27.35 21.46
CA PRO A 111 -14.00 27.41 21.73
C PRO A 111 -14.78 28.32 20.76
N ARG A 112 -14.09 29.05 19.88
CA ARG A 112 -14.67 30.04 18.98
C ARG A 112 -15.20 29.45 17.67
N ARG A 113 -14.90 28.19 17.34
CA ARG A 113 -15.48 27.54 16.15
C ARG A 113 -16.67 26.68 16.52
N LYS A 114 -17.79 27.34 16.85
CA LYS A 114 -19.09 26.67 16.96
C LYS A 114 -19.47 26.12 15.57
N PRO A 115 -19.77 24.81 15.41
CA PRO A 115 -20.18 24.26 14.12
C PRO A 115 -21.53 24.87 13.74
N ARG A 116 -21.57 25.55 12.59
CA ARG A 116 -22.80 26.15 12.07
C ARG A 116 -23.67 25.04 11.48
N THR A 117 -24.59 24.48 12.27
CA THR A 117 -25.65 23.60 11.77
C THR A 117 -26.76 24.43 11.12
N MET A 118 -27.57 23.82 10.25
CA MET A 118 -28.70 24.49 9.56
C MET A 118 -29.71 25.15 10.52
N TYR A 119 -29.72 24.74 11.80
CA TYR A 119 -30.55 25.28 12.87
C TYR A 119 -29.66 25.85 13.99
N GLY A 120 -29.08 27.04 13.79
CA GLY A 120 -28.50 27.84 14.86
C GLY A 120 -27.27 27.29 15.59
N ILE A 121 -26.73 28.13 16.48
CA ILE A 121 -25.57 27.89 17.33
C ILE A 121 -26.00 27.06 18.55
N LEU A 122 -25.41 25.88 18.76
CA LEU A 122 -25.50 25.18 20.05
C LEU A 122 -24.46 25.78 21.00
N GLU A 123 -24.93 26.43 22.06
CA GLU A 123 -24.15 26.71 23.26
C GLU A 123 -24.34 25.51 24.20
N ASN A 124 -23.26 24.78 24.45
CA ASN A 124 -23.32 23.61 25.32
C ASN A 124 -23.46 24.09 26.78
N GLY A 125 -24.50 23.64 27.48
CA GLY A 125 -24.32 23.20 28.87
C GLY A 125 -25.16 23.80 29.99
N GLU A 126 -26.11 24.71 29.77
CA GLU A 126 -26.99 25.19 30.85
C GLU A 126 -28.47 25.14 30.39
N PRO A 127 -29.39 24.55 31.18
CA PRO A 127 -30.81 24.52 30.85
C PRO A 127 -31.41 25.93 30.87
N GLN A 128 -32.29 26.18 29.91
CA GLN A 128 -33.06 27.42 29.76
C GLN A 128 -33.68 27.92 31.07
N ASP A 129 -33.37 29.18 31.38
CA ASP A 129 -34.26 30.23 31.89
C ASP A 129 -35.23 29.83 33.02
N VAL A 130 -34.71 29.74 34.25
CA VAL A 130 -35.55 29.94 35.45
C VAL A 130 -35.79 31.45 35.56
N PRO A 131 -37.04 31.94 35.50
CA PRO A 131 -37.29 33.37 35.44
C PRO A 131 -36.84 34.07 36.73
N ASP A 132 -36.29 35.29 36.58
CA ASP A 132 -35.60 36.05 37.63
C ASP A 132 -36.38 36.21 38.95
N PHE A 133 -37.71 36.18 38.91
CA PHE A 133 -38.55 36.26 40.10
C PHE A 133 -38.40 35.04 41.02
N LEU A 134 -38.07 33.85 40.50
CA LEU A 134 -37.82 32.66 41.32
C LEU A 134 -36.44 32.69 41.97
N LYS A 135 -35.47 33.39 41.36
CA LYS A 135 -34.15 33.62 41.95
C LYS A 135 -34.26 34.53 43.19
N ALA A 136 -35.10 35.56 43.10
CA ALA A 136 -35.33 36.51 44.19
C ALA A 136 -36.03 35.86 45.39
N GLU A 137 -36.95 34.92 45.15
CA GLU A 137 -37.66 34.21 46.21
C GLU A 137 -36.73 33.25 46.97
N ALA A 138 -35.84 32.53 46.25
CA ALA A 138 -34.83 31.67 46.86
C ALA A 138 -33.80 32.44 47.70
N ASP A 139 -33.41 33.65 47.27
CA ASP A 139 -32.46 34.48 48.00
C ASP A 139 -33.05 35.12 49.28
N LEU A 140 -34.38 35.29 49.35
CA LEU A 140 -35.06 35.81 50.55
C LEU A 140 -35.23 34.75 51.63
N ASP A 141 -35.53 33.50 51.26
CA ASP A 141 -35.64 32.39 52.21
C ASP A 141 -34.29 32.04 52.86
N ILE A 142 -33.17 32.21 52.15
CA ILE A 142 -31.81 31.97 52.67
C ILE A 142 -31.42 33.04 53.72
N LYS A 143 -32.05 34.21 53.71
CA LYS A 143 -31.69 35.35 54.59
C LYS A 143 -32.56 35.43 55.86
N ALA A 144 -33.64 34.64 55.92
CA ALA A 144 -34.60 34.62 57.02
C ALA A 144 -34.38 33.46 58.03
N ASN A 145 -33.34 32.64 57.83
CA ASN A 145 -32.94 31.54 58.70
C ASN A 145 -31.50 31.76 59.20
#